data_AF-A0A1C5VJW5-F1
#
_entry.id   AF-A0A1C5VJW5-F1
#
_cell.length_a   1.000
_cell.length_b   1.000
_cell.length_c   1.000
_cell.angle_alpha   90.00
_cell.angle_beta   90.00
_cell.angle_gamma   90.00
#
_symmetry.space_group_name_H-M   'P 1'
#
loop_
_entity.id
_entity.type
_entity.pdbx_description
1 polymer ?
#
loop_
_entity_poly.entity_id
_entity_poly.type
_entity_poly.pdbx_seq_one_letter_code
_entity_poly.pdbx_strand_id
1 'polypeptide(L)'
;MSKFKERLKNGERLFGPFLNMNYPAVVEIAGLAGFDFVIIDNEHGEIPLESTVDLIRAAKLTGIPAIVRVYEGNPELIDKALDLGADGVQIPNIGSKEAAEIAVQAAKFAPEGSRGCNRFVRAGRYGSIDKADFFGKANEETAVILQVEGQDGVNALPEILKVKGVDVLFVGPYDLSASLGIPGQVDHPKVIEQMNEIMAQAKEVGVAVGFFVDDVKKAVEWKKRGVQYVSFSSDVGELFTRFKENADYFKEH
;
A
#
# COMPACT_ATOMS: atom_id res chain seq x y z
N MET A 1 16.34 10.45 -5.50
CA MET A 1 15.48 9.98 -4.39
C MET A 1 15.61 8.47 -4.34
N SER A 2 15.83 7.90 -3.14
CA SER A 2 15.80 6.44 -2.98
C SER A 2 14.40 5.94 -3.27
N LYS A 3 14.29 4.76 -3.88
CA LYS A 3 13.00 4.22 -4.30
C LYS A 3 12.27 3.67 -3.09
N PHE A 4 10.94 3.72 -3.09
CA PHE A 4 10.08 3.24 -2.00
C PHE A 4 10.51 1.89 -1.40
N LYS A 5 10.78 0.91 -2.27
CA LYS A 5 11.22 -0.44 -1.89
C LYS A 5 12.60 -0.47 -1.23
N GLU A 6 13.52 0.39 -1.66
CA GLU A 6 14.85 0.53 -1.04
C GLU A 6 14.74 1.08 0.37
N ARG A 7 13.88 2.10 0.58
CA ARG A 7 13.60 2.67 1.90
C ARG A 7 13.08 1.61 2.88
N LEU A 8 12.11 0.79 2.44
CA LEU A 8 11.60 -0.34 3.23
C LEU A 8 12.70 -1.36 3.56
N LYS A 9 13.53 -1.75 2.58
CA LYS A 9 14.65 -2.68 2.80
C LYS A 9 15.70 -2.15 3.79
N ASN A 10 15.92 -0.83 3.79
CA ASN A 10 16.81 -0.16 4.74
C ASN A 10 16.21 -0.03 6.15
N GLY A 11 15.02 -0.58 6.37
CA GLY A 11 14.34 -0.52 7.65
C GLY A 11 13.67 0.82 7.91
N GLU A 12 13.49 1.70 6.93
CA GLU A 12 12.74 2.94 7.15
C GLU A 12 11.28 2.63 7.53
N ARG A 13 10.68 3.53 8.31
CA ARG A 13 9.28 3.45 8.71
C ARG A 13 8.55 4.60 8.03
N LEU A 14 7.79 4.23 7.02
CA LEU A 14 7.11 5.13 6.09
C LEU A 14 5.67 5.34 6.56
N PHE A 15 5.20 6.58 6.43
CA PHE A 15 3.87 7.01 6.81
C PHE A 15 3.16 7.66 5.62
N GLY A 16 1.97 7.17 5.26
CA GLY A 16 1.23 7.65 4.10
C GLY A 16 -0.28 7.52 4.26
N PRO A 17 -1.11 8.41 3.70
CA PRO A 17 -2.55 8.33 3.83
C PRO A 17 -3.21 7.51 2.71
N PHE A 18 -4.44 7.07 2.94
CA PHE A 18 -5.34 6.68 1.85
C PHE A 18 -5.95 7.91 1.19
N LEU A 19 -6.11 7.82 -0.13
CA LEU A 19 -6.67 8.87 -0.98
C LEU A 19 -7.90 8.29 -1.64
N ASN A 20 -9.07 8.75 -1.21
CA ASN A 20 -10.36 8.33 -1.70
C ASN A 20 -11.00 9.37 -2.63
N MET A 21 -10.52 10.63 -2.60
CA MET A 21 -10.99 11.67 -3.53
C MET A 21 -10.29 11.58 -4.88
N ASN A 22 -11.06 11.67 -5.97
CA ASN A 22 -10.51 11.86 -7.31
C ASN A 22 -10.11 13.31 -7.57
N TYR A 23 -9.13 13.83 -6.80
CA TYR A 23 -8.64 15.18 -6.95
C TYR A 23 -7.11 15.28 -6.79
N PRO A 24 -6.34 15.45 -7.89
CA PRO A 24 -4.87 15.47 -7.85
C PRO A 24 -4.25 16.50 -6.90
N ALA A 25 -4.92 17.63 -6.65
CA ALA A 25 -4.42 18.62 -5.70
C ALA A 25 -4.29 18.06 -4.27
N VAL A 26 -5.13 17.11 -3.88
CA VAL A 26 -5.04 16.46 -2.55
C VAL A 26 -3.75 15.64 -2.44
N VAL A 27 -3.36 14.95 -3.52
CA VAL A 27 -2.10 14.19 -3.57
C VAL A 27 -0.89 15.12 -3.51
N GLU A 28 -0.95 16.26 -4.22
CA GLU A 28 0.10 17.29 -4.14
C GLU A 28 0.20 17.87 -2.72
N ILE A 29 -0.94 18.20 -2.09
CA ILE A 29 -0.99 18.66 -0.69
C ILE A 29 -0.37 17.61 0.24
N ALA A 30 -0.68 16.33 0.08
CA ALA A 30 -0.12 15.26 0.91
C ALA A 30 1.42 15.19 0.79
N GLY A 31 1.96 15.31 -0.43
CA GLY A 31 3.41 15.36 -0.64
C GLY A 31 4.05 16.61 -0.02
N LEU A 32 3.43 17.78 -0.16
CA LEU A 32 3.91 19.02 0.47
C LEU A 32 3.80 19.00 2.00
N ALA A 33 2.84 18.25 2.54
CA ALA A 33 2.66 18.05 3.99
C ALA A 33 3.75 17.14 4.60
N GLY A 34 4.53 16.44 3.77
CA GLY A 34 5.66 15.61 4.22
C GLY A 34 5.30 14.15 4.49
N PHE A 35 4.21 13.63 3.94
CA PHE A 35 3.97 12.18 3.92
C PHE A 35 5.04 11.48 3.08
N ASP A 36 5.38 10.25 3.47
CA ASP A 36 6.43 9.47 2.81
C ASP A 36 5.99 8.83 1.50
N PHE A 37 4.68 8.59 1.36
CA PHE A 37 4.00 7.99 0.20
C PHE A 37 2.49 8.27 0.29
N VAL A 38 1.74 7.90 -0.74
CA VAL A 38 0.27 7.94 -0.78
C VAL A 38 -0.29 6.61 -1.29
N ILE A 39 -1.48 6.23 -0.81
CA ILE A 39 -2.25 5.09 -1.34
C ILE A 39 -3.46 5.60 -2.09
N ILE A 40 -3.41 5.52 -3.41
CA ILE A 40 -4.55 5.81 -4.28
C ILE A 40 -5.49 4.61 -4.24
N ASP A 41 -6.70 4.82 -3.73
CA ASP A 41 -7.63 3.75 -3.43
C ASP A 41 -8.64 3.52 -4.57
N ASN A 42 -8.37 2.58 -5.46
CA ASN A 42 -9.34 2.18 -6.48
C ASN A 42 -10.35 1.14 -5.99
N GLU A 43 -10.24 0.63 -4.75
CA GLU A 43 -11.17 -0.38 -4.21
C GLU A 43 -12.39 0.27 -3.53
N HIS A 44 -12.14 1.27 -2.67
CA HIS A 44 -13.19 1.95 -1.93
C HIS A 44 -13.27 3.46 -2.20
N GLY A 45 -12.28 4.03 -2.89
CA GLY A 45 -12.31 5.44 -3.30
C GLY A 45 -13.22 5.69 -4.49
N GLU A 46 -13.66 6.94 -4.64
CA GLU A 46 -14.47 7.40 -5.78
C GLU A 46 -13.56 7.72 -6.99
N ILE A 47 -12.62 6.83 -7.29
CA ILE A 47 -11.53 7.07 -8.24
C ILE A 47 -11.68 6.11 -9.43
N PRO A 48 -12.18 6.58 -10.58
CA PRO A 48 -12.16 5.82 -11.81
C PRO A 48 -10.72 5.46 -12.21
N LEU A 49 -10.54 4.25 -12.74
CA LEU A 49 -9.22 3.73 -13.09
C LEU A 49 -8.45 4.67 -14.04
N GLU A 50 -9.14 5.30 -14.99
CA GLU A 50 -8.57 6.25 -15.94
C GLU A 50 -8.05 7.54 -15.29
N SER A 51 -8.62 7.94 -14.16
CA SER A 51 -8.22 9.16 -13.44
C SER A 51 -6.99 8.94 -12.56
N THR A 52 -6.71 7.69 -12.19
CA THR A 52 -5.55 7.28 -11.38
C THR A 52 -4.23 7.82 -11.93
N VAL A 53 -4.11 7.96 -13.26
CA VAL A 53 -2.90 8.48 -13.91
C VAL A 53 -2.55 9.90 -13.47
N ASP A 54 -3.55 10.75 -13.23
CA ASP A 54 -3.36 12.14 -12.84
C ASP A 54 -3.03 12.28 -11.35
N LEU A 55 -3.61 11.41 -10.51
CA LEU A 55 -3.22 11.27 -9.10
C LEU A 55 -1.76 10.82 -8.98
N ILE A 56 -1.33 9.83 -9.78
CA ILE A 56 0.07 9.40 -9.83
C ILE A 56 0.97 10.55 -10.31
N ARG A 57 0.56 11.34 -11.31
CA ARG A 57 1.32 12.51 -11.78
C ARG A 57 1.54 13.52 -10.65
N ALA A 58 0.52 13.81 -9.85
CA ALA A 58 0.63 14.71 -8.70
C ALA A 58 1.64 14.19 -7.65
N ALA A 59 1.61 12.89 -7.32
CA ALA A 59 2.59 12.31 -6.38
C ALA A 59 4.03 12.44 -6.90
N LYS A 60 4.23 12.23 -8.21
CA LYS A 60 5.54 12.41 -8.85
C LYS A 60 6.05 13.84 -8.79
N LEU A 61 5.17 14.84 -8.86
CA LEU A 61 5.57 16.26 -8.80
C LEU A 61 6.15 16.64 -7.42
N THR A 62 5.63 16.03 -6.36
CA THR A 62 6.11 16.25 -4.99
C THR A 62 7.19 15.25 -4.54
N GLY A 63 7.55 14.30 -5.42
CA GLY A 63 8.64 13.36 -5.20
C GLY A 63 8.32 12.20 -4.26
N ILE A 64 7.04 11.99 -3.94
CA ILE A 64 6.60 10.87 -3.10
C ILE A 64 6.13 9.68 -3.97
N PRO A 65 6.29 8.43 -3.49
CA PRO A 65 5.78 7.26 -4.18
C PRO A 65 4.26 7.20 -4.20
N ALA A 66 3.70 6.75 -5.32
CA ALA A 66 2.27 6.45 -5.46
C ALA A 66 2.05 4.94 -5.41
N ILE A 67 1.41 4.47 -4.35
CA ILE A 67 0.89 3.10 -4.26
C ILE A 67 -0.54 3.10 -4.76
N VAL A 68 -0.92 2.15 -5.61
CA VAL A 68 -2.31 1.99 -6.06
C VAL A 68 -2.88 0.75 -5.42
N ARG A 69 -3.91 0.90 -4.57
CA ARG A 69 -4.73 -0.24 -4.16
C ARG A 69 -5.69 -0.57 -5.30
N VAL A 70 -5.49 -1.73 -5.93
CA VAL A 70 -6.35 -2.18 -7.03
C VAL A 70 -7.70 -2.66 -6.50
N TYR A 71 -8.73 -2.64 -7.34
CA TYR A 71 -10.09 -3.03 -6.96
C TYR A 71 -10.19 -4.50 -6.49
N GLU A 72 -9.41 -5.39 -7.11
CA GLU A 72 -9.33 -6.81 -6.74
C GLU A 72 -8.01 -7.41 -7.24
N GLY A 73 -7.68 -8.64 -6.81
CA GLY A 73 -6.49 -9.41 -7.22
C GLY A 73 -6.49 -9.90 -8.67
N ASN A 74 -7.06 -9.13 -9.59
CA ASN A 74 -7.10 -9.42 -11.02
C ASN A 74 -5.78 -8.99 -11.70
N PRO A 75 -5.07 -9.90 -12.41
CA PRO A 75 -3.81 -9.58 -13.09
C PRO A 75 -3.87 -8.40 -14.05
N GLU A 76 -4.98 -8.20 -14.76
CA GLU A 76 -5.12 -7.10 -15.73
C GLU A 76 -5.21 -5.74 -15.03
N LEU A 77 -5.85 -5.68 -13.85
CA LEU A 77 -5.93 -4.45 -13.04
C LEU A 77 -4.56 -4.11 -12.44
N ILE A 78 -3.82 -5.12 -11.98
CA ILE A 78 -2.45 -4.97 -11.48
C ILE A 78 -1.53 -4.44 -12.59
N ASP A 79 -1.52 -5.07 -13.76
CA ASP A 79 -0.71 -4.63 -14.89
C ASP A 79 -1.09 -3.20 -15.31
N LYS A 80 -2.39 -2.92 -15.39
CA LYS A 80 -2.89 -1.58 -15.73
C LYS A 80 -2.41 -0.51 -14.76
N ALA A 81 -2.51 -0.73 -13.46
CA ALA A 81 -2.04 0.22 -12.45
C ALA A 81 -0.53 0.49 -12.60
N LEU A 82 0.25 -0.54 -12.87
CA LEU A 82 1.68 -0.41 -13.10
C LEU A 82 2.02 0.26 -14.43
N ASP A 83 1.21 0.09 -15.48
CA ASP A 83 1.37 0.79 -16.77
C ASP A 83 1.09 2.29 -16.65
N LEU A 84 0.16 2.67 -15.78
CA LEU A 84 -0.06 4.06 -15.38
C LEU A 84 1.13 4.63 -14.60
N GLY A 85 2.07 3.80 -14.16
CA GLY A 85 3.33 4.19 -13.53
C GLY A 85 3.23 4.36 -12.01
N ALA A 86 2.40 3.54 -11.36
CA ALA A 86 2.44 3.34 -9.91
C ALA A 86 3.82 2.84 -9.47
N ASP A 87 4.28 3.26 -8.30
CA ASP A 87 5.53 2.77 -7.67
C ASP A 87 5.35 1.41 -7.01
N GLY A 88 4.10 1.09 -6.66
CA GLY A 88 3.73 -0.22 -6.16
C GLY A 88 2.23 -0.43 -6.25
N VAL A 89 1.83 -1.68 -6.10
CA VAL A 89 0.44 -2.11 -6.07
C VAL A 89 0.13 -2.73 -4.73
N GLN A 90 -1.02 -2.36 -4.18
CA GLN A 90 -1.62 -3.00 -3.01
C GLN A 90 -2.80 -3.85 -3.46
N ILE A 91 -2.73 -5.16 -3.19
CA ILE A 91 -3.73 -6.12 -3.66
C ILE A 91 -4.58 -6.56 -2.46
N PRO A 92 -5.88 -6.24 -2.45
CA PRO A 92 -6.78 -6.58 -1.34
C PRO A 92 -7.17 -8.07 -1.37
N ASN A 93 -7.82 -8.53 -0.29
CA ASN A 93 -8.44 -9.85 -0.19
C ASN A 93 -7.50 -11.04 -0.49
N ILE A 94 -6.22 -10.98 -0.10
CA ILE A 94 -5.29 -12.10 -0.24
C ILE A 94 -5.56 -13.16 0.83
N GLY A 95 -6.25 -14.22 0.44
CA GLY A 95 -6.65 -15.33 1.32
C GLY A 95 -5.83 -16.62 1.20
N SER A 96 -4.91 -16.71 0.23
CA SER A 96 -4.14 -17.94 -0.01
C SER A 96 -2.77 -17.67 -0.63
N LYS A 97 -1.90 -18.70 -0.62
CA LYS A 97 -0.59 -18.66 -1.28
C LYS A 97 -0.73 -18.51 -2.79
N GLU A 98 -1.68 -19.20 -3.40
CA GLU A 98 -1.93 -19.16 -4.85
C GLU A 98 -2.37 -17.75 -5.28
N ALA A 99 -3.24 -17.10 -4.51
CA ALA A 99 -3.63 -15.72 -4.76
C ALA A 99 -2.42 -14.76 -4.66
N ALA A 100 -1.56 -14.94 -3.66
CA ALA A 100 -0.32 -14.19 -3.51
C ALA A 100 0.65 -14.40 -4.69
N GLU A 101 0.82 -15.64 -5.16
CA GLU A 101 1.66 -15.97 -6.32
C GLU A 101 1.13 -15.33 -7.60
N ILE A 102 -0.19 -15.37 -7.84
CA ILE A 102 -0.83 -14.72 -8.99
C ILE A 102 -0.58 -13.19 -8.95
N ALA A 103 -0.76 -12.57 -7.78
CA ALA A 103 -0.53 -11.14 -7.61
C ALA A 103 0.93 -10.73 -7.90
N VAL A 104 1.90 -11.49 -7.39
CA VAL A 104 3.32 -11.22 -7.68
C VAL A 104 3.62 -11.42 -9.17
N GLN A 105 3.15 -12.52 -9.77
CA GLN A 105 3.38 -12.79 -11.19
C GLN A 105 2.85 -11.65 -12.07
N ALA A 106 1.64 -11.14 -11.77
CA ALA A 106 1.06 -10.02 -12.50
C ALA A 106 1.88 -8.71 -12.36
N ALA A 107 2.57 -8.52 -11.23
CA ALA A 107 3.32 -7.31 -10.95
C ALA A 107 4.76 -7.30 -11.52
N LYS A 108 5.29 -8.46 -11.94
CA LYS A 108 6.69 -8.62 -12.38
C LYS A 108 6.78 -9.03 -13.85
N PHE A 109 7.77 -8.49 -14.56
CA PHE A 109 8.12 -8.96 -15.90
C PHE A 109 8.84 -10.31 -15.85
N ALA A 110 8.78 -11.05 -16.95
CA ALA A 110 9.53 -12.29 -17.13
C ALA A 110 11.05 -12.07 -16.92
N PRO A 111 11.78 -13.01 -16.29
CA PRO A 111 11.33 -14.35 -15.89
C PRO A 111 10.67 -14.43 -14.50
N GLU A 112 10.63 -13.34 -13.74
CA GLU A 112 10.09 -13.33 -12.36
C GLU A 112 8.56 -13.33 -12.31
N GLY A 113 7.89 -12.91 -13.39
CA GLY A 113 6.44 -12.92 -13.50
C GLY A 113 5.95 -12.95 -14.94
N SER A 114 4.69 -12.56 -15.14
CA SER A 114 3.92 -12.66 -16.38
C SER A 114 3.39 -11.31 -16.87
N ARG A 115 3.84 -10.19 -16.30
CA ARG A 115 3.41 -8.84 -16.68
C ARG A 115 3.62 -8.55 -18.18
N GLY A 116 2.66 -7.88 -18.81
CA GLY A 116 2.70 -7.55 -20.24
C GLY A 116 3.82 -6.57 -20.60
N CYS A 117 4.70 -6.95 -21.54
CA CYS A 117 5.86 -6.14 -21.90
C CYS A 117 5.53 -5.00 -22.88
N ASN A 118 4.99 -3.87 -22.39
CA ASN A 118 4.76 -2.67 -23.20
C ASN A 118 5.48 -1.43 -22.65
N ARG A 119 6.58 -1.01 -23.30
CA ARG A 119 7.33 0.19 -22.87
C ARG A 119 6.71 1.52 -23.30
N PHE A 120 5.67 1.51 -24.15
CA PHE A 120 5.03 2.73 -24.66
C PHE A 120 3.94 3.28 -23.72
N VAL A 121 3.90 2.79 -22.49
CA VAL A 121 3.01 3.23 -21.42
C VAL A 121 3.65 4.35 -20.59
N ARG A 122 2.91 4.92 -19.63
CA ARG A 122 3.42 6.03 -18.80
C ARG A 122 4.62 5.59 -17.96
N ALA A 123 4.60 4.37 -17.41
CA ALA A 123 5.73 3.81 -16.66
C ALA A 123 7.04 3.78 -17.47
N GLY A 124 6.96 3.43 -18.77
CA GLY A 124 8.08 3.50 -19.70
C GLY A 124 8.34 4.90 -20.27
N ARG A 125 7.71 5.94 -19.70
CA ARG A 125 7.72 7.33 -20.18
C ARG A 125 7.47 7.42 -21.68
N TYR A 126 6.46 6.69 -22.16
CA TYR A 126 6.03 6.67 -23.55
C TYR A 126 7.13 6.24 -24.54
N GLY A 127 8.09 5.42 -24.08
CA GLY A 127 9.21 4.95 -24.87
C GLY A 127 10.44 5.84 -24.86
N SER A 128 10.49 6.88 -24.02
CA SER A 128 11.68 7.75 -23.86
C SER A 128 12.78 7.13 -23.00
N ILE A 129 12.49 6.08 -22.23
CA ILE A 129 13.49 5.29 -21.50
C ILE A 129 13.99 4.16 -22.40
N ASP A 130 15.28 3.84 -22.32
CA ASP A 130 15.83 2.67 -23.01
C ASP A 130 15.11 1.39 -22.56
N LYS A 131 14.90 0.46 -23.50
CA LYS A 131 14.14 -0.77 -23.24
C LYS A 131 14.83 -1.65 -22.18
N ALA A 132 16.16 -1.74 -22.20
CA ALA A 132 16.89 -2.57 -21.25
C ALA A 132 16.85 -1.94 -19.86
N ASP A 133 16.91 -0.61 -19.77
CA ASP A 133 16.72 0.11 -18.50
C ASP A 133 15.32 -0.09 -17.92
N PHE A 134 14.27 0.06 -18.74
CA PHE A 134 12.89 -0.08 -18.26
C PHE A 134 12.60 -1.49 -17.75
N PHE A 135 12.83 -2.51 -18.57
CA PHE A 135 12.56 -3.90 -18.19
C PHE A 135 13.54 -4.41 -17.14
N GLY A 136 14.82 -4.01 -17.21
CA GLY A 136 15.86 -4.48 -16.30
C GLY A 136 15.74 -3.94 -14.88
N LYS A 137 15.08 -2.80 -14.68
CA LYS A 137 14.90 -2.20 -13.35
C LYS A 137 13.50 -2.38 -12.78
N ALA A 138 12.45 -2.48 -13.62
CA ALA A 138 11.06 -2.48 -13.16
C ALA A 138 10.77 -3.50 -12.04
N ASN A 139 11.29 -4.73 -12.13
CA ASN A 139 11.07 -5.75 -11.08
C ASN A 139 11.66 -5.35 -9.72
N GLU A 140 12.83 -4.69 -9.72
CA GLU A 140 13.51 -4.22 -8.51
C GLU A 140 12.87 -2.97 -7.93
N GLU A 141 12.25 -2.14 -8.77
CA GLU A 141 11.66 -0.85 -8.38
C GLU A 141 10.21 -0.97 -7.93
N THR A 142 9.41 -1.81 -8.59
CA THR A 142 7.99 -1.98 -8.29
C THR A 142 7.80 -2.71 -6.97
N ALA A 143 7.06 -2.09 -6.04
CA ALA A 143 6.67 -2.73 -4.79
C ALA A 143 5.39 -3.55 -4.94
N VAL A 144 5.35 -4.73 -4.31
CA VAL A 144 4.15 -5.56 -4.19
C VAL A 144 3.71 -5.62 -2.73
N ILE A 145 2.51 -5.10 -2.46
CA ILE A 145 1.89 -5.08 -1.14
C ILE A 145 0.71 -6.05 -1.17
N LEU A 146 0.76 -7.11 -0.36
CA LEU A 146 -0.35 -8.05 -0.21
C LEU A 146 -1.15 -7.68 1.03
N GLN A 147 -2.42 -7.33 0.83
CA GLN A 147 -3.36 -7.04 1.91
C GLN A 147 -4.11 -8.31 2.25
N VAL A 148 -3.72 -8.86 3.41
CA VAL A 148 -4.25 -10.10 3.95
C VAL A 148 -5.38 -9.76 4.91
N GLU A 149 -6.57 -10.23 4.56
CA GLU A 149 -7.83 -9.90 5.23
C GLU A 149 -8.63 -11.16 5.50
N GLY A 150 -9.46 -11.09 6.54
CA GLY A 150 -10.29 -12.21 6.96
C GLY A 150 -9.51 -13.36 7.60
N GLN A 151 -10.27 -14.33 8.13
CA GLN A 151 -9.73 -15.47 8.84
C GLN A 151 -8.82 -16.35 7.96
N ASP A 152 -9.24 -16.59 6.73
CA ASP A 152 -8.54 -17.49 5.81
C ASP A 152 -7.16 -16.93 5.45
N GLY A 153 -7.08 -15.62 5.18
CA GLY A 153 -5.83 -14.92 4.95
C GLY A 153 -4.89 -15.01 6.14
N VAL A 154 -5.37 -14.73 7.35
CA VAL A 154 -4.57 -14.83 8.58
C VAL A 154 -4.03 -16.25 8.79
N ASN A 155 -4.85 -17.27 8.54
CA ASN A 155 -4.43 -18.68 8.65
C ASN A 155 -3.40 -19.06 7.57
N ALA A 156 -3.48 -18.46 6.39
CA ALA A 156 -2.59 -18.71 5.26
C ALA A 156 -1.26 -17.92 5.34
N LEU A 157 -1.09 -17.02 6.31
CA LEU A 157 0.08 -16.15 6.44
C LEU A 157 1.44 -16.87 6.34
N PRO A 158 1.66 -18.03 7.02
CA PRO A 158 2.94 -18.74 6.90
C PRO A 158 3.25 -19.22 5.48
N GLU A 159 2.22 -19.55 4.68
CA GLU A 159 2.38 -19.96 3.29
C GLU A 159 2.53 -18.75 2.35
N ILE A 160 1.80 -17.66 2.61
CA ILE A 160 1.89 -16.39 1.87
C ILE A 160 3.30 -15.79 2.01
N LEU A 161 3.89 -15.82 3.21
CA LEU A 161 5.25 -15.31 3.46
C LEU A 161 6.35 -16.09 2.72
N LYS A 162 6.07 -17.29 2.21
CA LYS A 162 7.01 -18.05 1.37
C LYS A 162 7.02 -17.58 -0.08
N VAL A 163 6.05 -16.76 -0.50
CA VAL A 163 5.96 -16.23 -1.85
C VAL A 163 7.04 -15.16 -2.05
N LYS A 164 7.96 -15.42 -2.99
CA LYS A 164 9.01 -14.46 -3.34
C LYS A 164 8.41 -13.26 -4.07
N GLY A 165 9.05 -12.10 -3.96
CA GLY A 165 8.65 -10.88 -4.68
C GLY A 165 7.61 -10.04 -3.96
N VAL A 166 7.16 -10.47 -2.78
CA VAL A 166 6.36 -9.67 -1.84
C VAL A 166 7.27 -8.70 -1.10
N ASP A 167 6.88 -7.43 -1.02
CA ASP A 167 7.67 -6.37 -0.37
C ASP A 167 7.03 -5.92 0.94
N VAL A 168 5.69 -5.88 0.99
CA VAL A 168 4.93 -5.56 2.19
C VAL A 168 3.81 -6.58 2.38
N LEU A 169 3.71 -7.12 3.59
CA LEU A 169 2.53 -7.81 4.07
C LEU A 169 1.68 -6.81 4.87
N PHE A 170 0.54 -6.42 4.31
CA PHE A 170 -0.39 -5.51 4.95
C PHE A 170 -1.45 -6.32 5.69
N VAL A 171 -1.58 -6.12 7.00
CA VAL A 171 -2.55 -6.81 7.85
C VAL A 171 -3.36 -5.76 8.61
N GLY A 172 -4.68 -5.77 8.44
CA GLY A 172 -5.56 -4.87 9.18
C GLY A 172 -5.69 -5.30 10.65
N PRO A 173 -5.48 -4.42 11.64
CA PRO A 173 -5.67 -4.79 13.04
C PRO A 173 -7.15 -5.12 13.33
N TYR A 174 -8.08 -4.51 12.59
CA TYR A 174 -9.51 -4.80 12.68
C TYR A 174 -9.84 -6.21 12.18
N ASP A 175 -9.36 -6.60 11.00
CA ASP A 175 -9.54 -7.94 10.46
C ASP A 175 -8.89 -9.00 11.35
N LEU A 176 -7.71 -8.72 11.89
CA LEU A 176 -7.04 -9.61 12.83
C LEU A 176 -7.82 -9.77 14.14
N SER A 177 -8.38 -8.67 14.66
CA SER A 177 -9.23 -8.73 15.85
C SER A 177 -10.50 -9.56 15.60
N ALA A 178 -11.08 -9.45 14.41
CA ALA A 178 -12.24 -10.24 14.00
C ALA A 178 -11.88 -11.73 13.88
N SER A 179 -10.73 -12.07 13.27
CA SER A 179 -10.25 -13.46 13.15
C SER A 179 -9.91 -14.09 14.50
N LEU A 180 -9.56 -13.27 15.50
CA LEU A 180 -9.31 -13.75 16.86
C LEU A 180 -10.58 -13.86 17.72
N GLY A 181 -11.76 -13.63 17.12
CA GLY A 181 -13.05 -13.69 17.79
C GLY A 181 -13.34 -12.51 18.73
N ILE A 182 -12.63 -11.40 18.56
CA ILE A 182 -12.69 -10.18 19.39
C ILE A 182 -12.80 -8.92 18.53
N PRO A 183 -13.81 -8.85 17.64
CA PRO A 183 -13.90 -7.81 16.61
C PRO A 183 -13.86 -6.39 17.19
N GLY A 184 -13.02 -5.54 16.59
CA GLY A 184 -12.83 -4.14 16.98
C GLY A 184 -11.91 -3.92 18.17
N GLN A 185 -11.50 -4.98 18.90
CA GLN A 185 -10.61 -4.87 20.06
C GLN A 185 -9.14 -4.90 19.62
N VAL A 186 -8.73 -3.94 18.80
CA VAL A 186 -7.38 -3.88 18.20
C VAL A 186 -6.25 -3.79 19.23
N ASP A 187 -6.53 -3.26 20.42
CA ASP A 187 -5.57 -3.11 21.51
C ASP A 187 -5.56 -4.33 22.47
N HIS A 188 -6.35 -5.37 22.18
CA HIS A 188 -6.41 -6.58 23.01
C HIS A 188 -5.07 -7.34 22.96
N PRO A 189 -4.57 -7.87 24.09
CA PRO A 189 -3.26 -8.54 24.15
C PRO A 189 -3.05 -9.62 23.09
N LYS A 190 -4.07 -10.44 22.79
CA LYS A 190 -4.03 -11.45 21.71
C LYS A 190 -3.75 -10.86 20.33
N VAL A 191 -4.33 -9.71 19.99
CA VAL A 191 -4.09 -9.03 18.69
C VAL A 191 -2.64 -8.57 18.64
N ILE A 192 -2.16 -7.94 19.72
CA ILE A 192 -0.78 -7.44 19.82
C ILE A 192 0.23 -8.59 19.74
N GLU A 193 -0.02 -9.71 20.42
CA GLU A 193 0.81 -10.91 20.40
C GLU A 193 0.90 -11.50 18.99
N GLN A 194 -0.26 -11.75 18.37
CA GLN A 194 -0.33 -12.24 16.99
C GLN A 194 0.39 -11.30 16.02
N MET A 195 0.28 -9.99 16.24
CA MET A 195 1.00 -9.01 15.45
C MET A 195 2.51 -9.09 15.60
N ASN A 196 3.00 -9.27 16.82
CA ASN A 196 4.44 -9.44 17.05
C ASN A 196 4.98 -10.70 16.38
N GLU A 197 4.20 -11.80 16.38
CA GLU A 197 4.55 -13.03 15.68
C GLU A 197 4.61 -12.83 14.16
N ILE A 198 3.62 -12.16 13.57
CA ILE A 198 3.60 -11.83 12.13
C ILE A 198 4.82 -10.97 11.77
N MET A 199 5.13 -9.95 12.57
CA MET A 199 6.31 -9.10 12.37
C MET A 199 7.62 -9.89 12.46
N ALA A 200 7.71 -10.85 13.39
CA ALA A 200 8.89 -11.71 13.52
C ALA A 200 9.06 -12.60 12.28
N GLN A 201 8.00 -13.29 11.84
CA GLN A 201 8.03 -14.16 10.67
C GLN A 201 8.34 -13.38 9.38
N ALA A 202 7.68 -12.23 9.17
CA ALA A 202 7.91 -11.39 8.00
C ALA A 202 9.36 -10.87 7.93
N LYS A 203 9.94 -10.51 9.09
CA LYS A 203 11.33 -10.08 9.19
C LYS A 203 12.33 -11.17 8.78
N GLU A 204 12.06 -12.44 9.11
CA GLU A 204 12.94 -13.56 8.74
C GLU A 204 13.07 -13.73 7.22
N VAL A 205 12.02 -13.39 6.47
CA VAL A 205 12.00 -13.45 5.00
C VAL A 205 12.24 -12.11 4.31
N GLY A 206 12.52 -11.05 5.09
CA GLY A 206 12.81 -9.71 4.56
C GLY A 206 11.59 -8.97 4.00
N VAL A 207 10.38 -9.33 4.44
CA VAL A 207 9.12 -8.68 4.08
C VAL A 207 8.76 -7.64 5.15
N ALA A 208 8.47 -6.42 4.72
CA ALA A 208 8.00 -5.38 5.63
C ALA A 208 6.55 -5.64 6.06
N VAL A 209 6.18 -5.21 7.26
CA VAL A 209 4.79 -5.29 7.73
C VAL A 209 4.13 -3.93 7.68
N GLY A 210 2.87 -3.92 7.24
CA GLY A 210 2.06 -2.72 7.09
C GLY A 210 0.70 -2.76 7.80
N PHE A 211 0.26 -1.59 8.28
CA PHE A 211 -0.91 -1.40 9.16
C PHE A 211 -1.75 -0.20 8.75
N PHE A 212 -3.06 -0.33 8.86
CA PHE A 212 -3.98 0.81 8.91
C PHE A 212 -4.15 1.34 10.34
N VAL A 213 -4.13 2.65 10.49
CA VAL A 213 -4.48 3.38 11.72
C VAL A 213 -5.24 4.66 11.39
N ASP A 214 -6.22 5.02 12.21
CA ASP A 214 -6.98 6.26 12.14
C ASP A 214 -6.51 7.32 13.17
N ASP A 215 -5.56 6.95 14.04
CA ASP A 215 -4.96 7.84 15.04
C ASP A 215 -3.43 7.86 14.88
N VAL A 216 -2.88 9.06 14.72
CA VAL A 216 -1.42 9.29 14.62
C VAL A 216 -0.67 8.82 15.87
N LYS A 217 -1.28 8.85 17.07
CA LYS A 217 -0.65 8.33 18.28
C LYS A 217 -0.46 6.81 18.16
N LYS A 218 -1.47 6.09 17.68
CA LYS A 218 -1.37 4.65 17.39
C LYS A 218 -0.35 4.38 16.29
N ALA A 219 -0.29 5.22 15.25
CA ALA A 219 0.75 5.16 14.22
C ALA A 219 2.17 5.18 14.83
N VAL A 220 2.41 6.11 15.76
CA VAL A 220 3.70 6.24 16.45
C VAL A 220 4.01 5.02 17.31
N GLU A 221 3.02 4.44 17.99
CA GLU A 221 3.23 3.22 18.76
C GLU A 221 3.60 2.02 17.88
N TRP A 222 2.86 1.78 16.80
CA TRP A 222 3.16 0.69 15.86
C TRP A 222 4.50 0.88 15.15
N LYS A 223 4.86 2.13 14.81
CA LYS A 223 6.19 2.49 14.33
C LYS A 223 7.29 2.09 15.32
N LYS A 224 7.09 2.33 16.62
CA LYS A 224 8.04 1.92 17.68
C LYS A 224 8.12 0.40 17.83
N ARG A 225 7.03 -0.33 17.60
CA ARG A 225 6.97 -1.80 17.60
C ARG A 225 7.66 -2.44 16.38
N GLY A 226 7.91 -1.65 15.33
CA GLY A 226 8.70 -2.09 14.18
C GLY A 226 7.94 -2.10 12.85
N VAL A 227 6.66 -1.72 12.83
CA VAL A 227 5.87 -1.60 11.60
C VAL A 227 6.52 -0.56 10.68
N GLN A 228 6.64 -0.91 9.40
CA GLN A 228 7.40 -0.14 8.41
C GLN A 228 6.51 0.59 7.41
N TYR A 229 5.33 0.08 7.12
CA TYR A 229 4.39 0.68 6.17
C TYR A 229 3.11 1.07 6.91
N VAL A 230 3.04 2.31 7.40
CA VAL A 230 1.89 2.76 8.19
C VAL A 230 0.97 3.56 7.27
N SER A 231 -0.20 3.01 6.97
CA SER A 231 -1.27 3.72 6.30
C SER A 231 -2.14 4.44 7.32
N PHE A 232 -2.41 5.72 7.06
CA PHE A 232 -3.07 6.61 8.00
C PHE A 232 -4.35 7.22 7.45
N SER A 233 -5.46 6.93 8.13
CA SER A 233 -6.76 7.56 7.88
C SER A 233 -7.08 7.59 6.38
N SER A 234 -7.92 8.52 5.95
CA SER A 234 -8.09 8.88 4.55
C SER A 234 -8.20 10.39 4.42
N ASP A 235 -7.90 10.91 3.23
CA ASP A 235 -8.11 12.32 2.89
C ASP A 235 -9.52 12.83 3.23
N VAL A 236 -10.55 12.05 2.90
CA VAL A 236 -11.95 12.38 3.22
C VAL A 236 -12.20 12.39 4.73
N GLY A 237 -11.60 11.45 5.48
CA GLY A 237 -11.73 11.36 6.94
C GLY A 237 -11.05 12.52 7.66
N GLU A 238 -9.83 12.86 7.24
CA GLU A 238 -9.07 13.99 7.77
C GLU A 238 -9.76 15.34 7.46
N LEU A 239 -10.30 15.48 6.25
CA LEU A 239 -11.03 16.68 5.84
C LEU A 239 -12.29 16.88 6.70
N PHE A 240 -13.08 15.82 6.89
CA PHE A 240 -14.27 15.87 7.74
C PHE A 240 -13.93 16.25 9.18
N THR A 241 -12.91 15.58 9.76
CA THR A 241 -12.47 15.84 11.13
C THR A 241 -12.09 17.30 11.32
N ARG A 242 -11.25 17.84 10.42
CA ARG A 242 -10.83 19.25 10.50
C ARG A 242 -11.98 20.23 10.30
N PHE A 243 -12.91 19.95 9.39
CA PHE A 243 -14.09 20.79 9.17
C PHE A 243 -14.98 20.81 10.40
N LYS A 244 -15.22 19.65 11.01
CA LYS A 244 -16.02 19.52 12.21
C LYS A 244 -15.40 20.26 13.40
N GLU A 245 -14.10 20.08 13.65
CA GLU A 245 -13.38 20.79 14.71
C GLU A 245 -13.55 22.32 14.60
N ASN A 246 -13.33 22.88 13.41
CA ASN A 246 -13.44 24.32 13.19
C ASN A 246 -14.89 24.82 13.31
N ALA A 247 -15.86 24.06 12.80
CA ALA A 247 -17.27 24.42 12.86
C ALA A 247 -17.82 24.36 14.29
N ASP A 248 -17.41 23.37 15.08
CA ASP A 248 -17.81 23.25 16.48
C ASP A 248 -17.17 24.37 17.31
N TYR A 249 -15.87 24.64 17.13
CA TYR A 249 -15.18 25.74 17.82
C TYR A 249 -15.86 27.09 17.58
N PHE A 250 -16.25 27.40 16.34
CA PHE A 250 -16.97 28.64 15.99
C PHE A 250 -18.37 28.73 16.58
N LYS A 251 -19.05 27.61 16.84
CA LYS A 251 -20.39 27.62 17.46
C LYS A 251 -20.32 27.79 18.98
N GLU A 252 -19.23 27.34 19.59
CA GLU A 252 -19.02 27.36 21.03
C GLU A 252 -18.47 28.70 21.55
N HIS A 253 -17.88 29.54 20.69
CA HIS A 253 -17.20 30.79 21.04
C HIS A 253 -17.73 31.97 20.20
#